data_AF-A0A0C3JUX6-F1
#
_entry.id   AF-A0A0C3JUX6-F1
#
_cell.length_a   1.000
_cell.length_b   1.000
_cell.length_c   1.000
_cell.angle_alpha   90.00
_cell.angle_beta   90.00
_cell.angle_gamma   90.00
#
_symmetry.space_group_name_H-M   'P 1'
#
loop_
_entity.id
_entity.type
_entity.pdbx_description
1 polymer ?
#
loop_
_entity_poly.entity_id
_entity_poly.type
_entity_poly.pdbx_seq_one_letter_code
_entity_poly.pdbx_strand_id
1 'polypeptide(L)'
;MNPVVRGDITVSAFLDSVGGYRHKERRDQLLDILDVDLDWRMHAISDGERRRVQLCMGLMAPWDVLLLDEVTVDLDVLVRDELLTFLRNDSTTRGATILYATHIFDGLNSFPTHVAHIHHGYFVTKPMPWPCVSSADSPSINLYHTALSWLKEDRERRRESERMFDNKTRGARRNETVPTDSETFYRKYDYSH
;
A
#
# COMPACT_ATOMS: atom_id res chain seq x y z
N MET A 1 -8.29 35.01 7.97
CA MET A 1 -8.42 33.78 8.77
C MET A 1 -7.17 33.68 9.64
N ASN A 2 -7.30 33.66 10.98
CA ASN A 2 -6.19 33.86 11.91
C ASN A 2 -5.24 32.62 11.95
N PRO A 3 -3.93 32.76 11.64
CA PRO A 3 -2.98 31.66 11.64
C PRO A 3 -2.70 31.05 13.02
N VAL A 4 -3.05 31.74 14.11
CA VAL A 4 -2.87 31.25 15.50
C VAL A 4 -3.85 30.13 15.87
N VAL A 5 -4.99 30.02 15.17
CA VAL A 5 -5.96 28.93 15.37
C VAL A 5 -5.53 27.64 14.65
N ARG A 6 -4.43 27.67 13.88
CA ARG A 6 -3.75 26.46 13.39
C ARG A 6 -2.84 25.82 14.45
N GLY A 7 -2.75 26.41 15.64
CA GLY A 7 -1.79 26.09 16.68
C GLY A 7 -2.06 24.76 17.37
N ASP A 8 -1.17 23.81 17.08
CA ASP A 8 -0.64 22.90 18.10
C ASP A 8 -1.61 21.90 18.74
N ILE A 9 -2.47 21.26 17.95
CA ILE A 9 -3.27 20.12 18.44
C ILE A 9 -2.33 18.92 18.67
N THR A 10 -2.33 18.39 19.90
CA THR A 10 -1.68 17.11 20.22
C THR A 10 -2.46 15.95 19.61
N VAL A 11 -1.78 14.84 19.35
CA VAL A 11 -2.44 13.61 18.89
C VAL A 11 -3.53 13.18 19.88
N SER A 12 -3.29 13.30 21.19
CA SER A 12 -4.30 13.05 22.23
C SER A 12 -5.59 13.85 22.03
N ALA A 13 -5.47 15.18 21.93
CA ALA A 13 -6.62 16.05 21.74
C ALA A 13 -7.33 15.78 20.40
N PHE A 14 -6.56 15.44 19.36
CA PHE A 14 -7.10 15.05 18.07
C PHE A 14 -7.93 13.76 18.15
N LEU A 15 -7.36 12.69 18.73
CA LEU A 15 -8.04 11.40 18.86
C LEU A 15 -9.29 11.48 19.76
N ASP A 16 -9.25 12.29 20.81
CA ASP A 16 -10.43 12.54 21.65
C ASP A 16 -11.53 13.29 20.88
N SER A 17 -11.16 14.25 20.03
CA SER A 17 -12.12 15.04 19.23
C SER A 17 -12.90 14.20 18.21
N VAL A 18 -12.29 13.13 17.69
CA VAL A 18 -12.91 12.20 16.73
C VAL A 18 -13.64 11.05 17.43
N GLY A 19 -13.69 11.05 18.77
CA GLY A 19 -14.44 10.08 19.56
C GLY A 19 -13.63 8.90 20.07
N GLY A 20 -12.30 9.01 20.16
CA GLY A 20 -11.41 7.97 20.69
C GLY A 20 -11.78 7.48 22.09
N TYR A 21 -12.39 8.33 22.91
CA TYR A 21 -12.88 7.95 24.25
C TYR A 21 -13.96 6.86 24.22
N ARG A 22 -14.70 6.68 23.11
CA ARG A 22 -15.78 5.68 22.99
C ARG A 22 -15.25 4.26 22.85
N HIS A 23 -14.03 4.12 22.35
CA HIS A 23 -13.40 2.84 22.05
C HIS A 23 -12.01 2.76 22.70
N LYS A 24 -11.93 3.11 23.99
CA LYS A 24 -10.67 3.27 24.72
C LYS A 24 -9.76 2.05 24.61
N GLU A 25 -10.26 0.84 24.89
CA GLU A 25 -9.45 -0.38 24.84
C GLU A 25 -8.85 -0.63 23.45
N ARG A 26 -9.66 -0.46 22.40
CA ARG A 26 -9.23 -0.63 21.01
C ARG A 26 -8.25 0.46 20.57
N ARG A 27 -8.51 1.70 20.98
CA ARG A 27 -7.62 2.85 20.75
C ARG A 27 -6.26 2.57 21.38
N ASP A 28 -6.22 2.19 22.65
CA ASP A 28 -4.97 1.96 23.39
C ASP A 28 -4.17 0.81 22.73
N GLN A 29 -4.83 -0.28 22.35
CA GLN A 29 -4.20 -1.36 21.59
C GLN A 29 -3.61 -0.90 20.24
N LEU A 30 -4.32 -0.03 19.51
CA LEU A 30 -3.83 0.51 18.23
C LEU A 30 -2.69 1.51 18.41
N LEU A 31 -2.70 2.29 19.49
CA LEU A 31 -1.60 3.20 19.83
C LEU A 31 -0.33 2.41 20.11
N ASP A 32 -0.43 1.29 20.83
CA ASP A 32 0.69 0.39 21.11
C ASP A 32 1.24 -0.24 19.83
N ILE A 33 0.37 -0.79 18.97
CA ILE A 33 0.77 -1.43 17.69
C ILE A 33 1.42 -0.43 16.72
N LEU A 34 0.84 0.77 16.61
CA LEU A 34 1.28 1.76 15.63
C LEU A 34 2.41 2.64 16.18
N ASP A 35 2.83 2.43 17.43
CA ASP A 35 3.86 3.20 18.12
C ASP A 35 3.60 4.71 17.97
N VAL A 36 2.38 5.12 18.37
CA VAL A 36 1.91 6.51 18.26
C VAL A 36 2.02 7.20 19.62
N ASP A 37 2.81 8.26 19.67
CA ASP A 37 2.91 9.11 20.85
C ASP A 37 1.74 10.11 20.88
N LEU A 38 1.07 10.19 22.03
CA LEU A 38 -0.05 11.08 22.29
C LEU A 38 0.36 12.55 22.43
N ASP A 39 1.62 12.81 22.79
CA ASP A 39 2.18 14.15 22.97
C ASP A 39 2.70 14.76 21.67
N TRP A 40 2.77 13.96 20.60
CA TRP A 40 3.09 14.45 19.26
C TRP A 40 2.18 15.60 18.85
N ARG A 41 2.78 16.58 18.19
CA ARG A 41 2.06 17.73 17.63
C ARG A 41 1.78 17.49 16.16
N MET A 42 0.51 17.56 15.77
CA MET A 42 0.05 17.23 14.39
C MET A 42 0.73 18.06 13.29
N HIS A 43 1.31 19.20 13.62
CA HIS A 43 2.02 20.06 12.69
C HIS A 43 3.54 19.75 12.59
N ALA A 44 4.10 19.01 13.55
CA ALA A 44 5.52 18.72 13.66
C ALA A 44 5.89 17.27 13.32
N ILE A 45 4.88 16.38 13.21
CA ILE A 45 5.07 14.97 12.86
C ILE A 45 5.43 14.80 11.38
N SER A 46 6.28 13.81 11.11
CA SER A 46 6.62 13.31 9.79
C SER A 46 5.41 12.70 9.08
N ASP A 47 5.53 12.45 7.77
CA ASP A 47 4.44 11.85 6.99
C ASP A 47 4.13 10.41 7.44
N GLY A 48 5.15 9.65 7.87
CA GLY A 48 4.96 8.29 8.42
C GLY A 48 4.21 8.30 9.76
N GLU A 49 4.62 9.17 10.68
CA GLU A 49 3.92 9.38 11.96
C GLU A 49 2.48 9.86 11.74
N ARG A 50 2.27 10.77 10.79
CA ARG A 50 0.93 11.23 10.39
C ARG A 50 0.08 10.08 9.86
N ARG A 51 0.64 9.19 9.03
CA ARG A 51 -0.08 8.01 8.53
C ARG A 51 -0.44 7.06 9.67
N ARG A 52 0.45 6.83 10.64
CA ARG A 52 0.16 6.03 11.85
C ARG A 52 -1.01 6.61 12.64
N VAL A 53 -1.03 7.92 12.87
CA VAL A 53 -2.15 8.60 13.54
C VAL A 53 -3.45 8.45 12.74
N GLN A 54 -3.40 8.57 11.41
CA GLN A 54 -4.57 8.37 10.53
C GLN A 54 -5.09 6.93 10.57
N LEU A 55 -4.20 5.94 10.62
CA LEU A 55 -4.58 4.53 10.77
C LEU A 55 -5.22 4.28 12.13
N CYS A 56 -4.62 4.77 13.21
CA CYS A 56 -5.22 4.68 14.54
C CYS A 56 -6.61 5.32 14.55
N MET A 57 -6.76 6.48 13.88
CA MET A 57 -8.04 7.16 13.76
C MET A 57 -9.08 6.36 12.97
N GLY A 58 -8.70 5.80 11.82
CA GLY A 58 -9.61 5.01 11.00
C GLY A 58 -10.00 3.69 11.66
N LEU A 59 -9.11 3.13 12.49
CA LEU A 59 -9.27 1.80 13.05
C LEU A 59 -9.79 1.78 14.50
N MET A 60 -9.93 2.93 15.17
CA MET A 60 -10.45 2.96 16.54
C MET A 60 -11.94 2.58 16.62
N ALA A 61 -12.71 2.81 15.56
CA ALA A 61 -14.11 2.46 15.51
C ALA A 61 -14.28 1.04 14.95
N PRO A 62 -15.24 0.24 15.43
CA PRO A 62 -15.56 -1.04 14.82
C PRO A 62 -16.09 -0.86 13.39
N TRP A 63 -15.60 -1.67 12.44
CA TRP A 63 -16.13 -1.76 11.07
C TRP A 63 -16.78 -3.13 10.81
N ASP A 64 -17.70 -3.14 9.84
CA ASP A 64 -18.22 -4.36 9.20
C ASP A 64 -17.50 -4.63 7.87
N VAL A 65 -17.08 -3.56 7.19
CA VAL A 65 -16.30 -3.60 5.95
C VAL A 65 -15.18 -2.57 6.03
N LEU A 66 -13.95 -3.00 5.77
CA LEU A 66 -12.76 -2.15 5.74
C LEU A 66 -12.09 -2.22 4.37
N LEU A 67 -11.87 -1.06 3.76
CA LEU A 67 -11.16 -0.92 2.49
C LEU A 67 -9.78 -0.34 2.78
N LEU A 68 -8.74 -1.08 2.41
CA LEU A 68 -7.36 -0.67 2.59
C LEU A 68 -6.70 -0.54 1.21
N ASP A 69 -6.12 0.62 0.95
CA ASP A 69 -5.40 0.93 -0.29
C ASP A 69 -3.98 1.37 0.07
N GLU A 70 -3.01 0.48 -0.14
CA GLU A 70 -1.56 0.73 0.08
C GLU A 70 -1.20 1.31 1.46
N VAL A 71 -1.98 0.94 2.48
CA VAL A 71 -1.86 1.55 3.80
C VAL A 71 -0.55 1.23 4.52
N THR A 72 0.11 0.12 4.19
CA THR A 72 1.34 -0.34 4.87
C THR A 72 2.64 0.15 4.25
N VAL A 73 2.61 1.00 3.21
CA VAL A 73 3.83 1.43 2.50
C VAL A 73 4.81 2.21 3.40
N ASP A 74 4.30 2.99 4.36
CA ASP A 74 5.13 3.83 5.25
C ASP A 74 5.31 3.20 6.64
N LEU A 75 4.95 1.92 6.81
CA LEU A 75 5.11 1.19 8.06
C LEU A 75 6.38 0.35 8.01
N ASP A 76 7.10 0.30 9.13
CA ASP A 76 8.20 -0.64 9.30
C ASP A 76 7.68 -2.09 9.35
N VAL A 77 8.61 -3.04 9.24
CA VAL A 77 8.27 -4.47 9.12
C VAL A 77 7.55 -4.99 10.36
N LEU A 78 7.90 -4.52 11.57
CA LEU A 78 7.33 -4.99 12.82
C LEU A 78 5.91 -4.45 13.01
N VAL A 79 5.74 -3.12 12.90
CA VAL A 79 4.43 -2.46 13.01
C VAL A 79 3.44 -3.01 11.98
N ARG A 80 3.92 -3.30 10.76
CA ARG A 80 3.10 -3.91 9.72
C ARG A 80 2.61 -5.31 10.11
N ASP A 81 3.48 -6.16 10.64
CA ASP A 81 3.13 -7.53 11.04
C ASP A 81 2.09 -7.53 12.17
N GLU A 82 2.29 -6.68 13.18
CA GLU A 82 1.36 -6.51 14.29
C GLU A 82 0.00 -5.96 13.82
N LEU A 83 0.00 -4.95 12.93
CA LEU A 83 -1.21 -4.39 12.35
C LEU A 83 -2.00 -5.44 11.55
N LEU A 84 -1.33 -6.21 10.68
CA LEU A 84 -1.98 -7.27 9.91
C LEU A 84 -2.53 -8.39 10.81
N THR A 85 -1.81 -8.73 11.88
CA THR A 85 -2.28 -9.69 12.88
C THR A 85 -3.53 -9.19 13.60
N PHE A 86 -3.53 -7.93 14.02
CA PHE A 86 -4.70 -7.28 14.62
C PHE A 86 -5.90 -7.29 13.67
N LEU A 87 -5.71 -6.85 12.42
CA LEU A 87 -6.77 -6.80 11.40
C LEU A 87 -7.37 -8.18 11.14
N ARG A 88 -6.53 -9.22 11.05
CA ARG A 88 -7.01 -10.59 10.88
C ARG A 88 -7.86 -11.03 12.08
N ASN A 89 -7.34 -10.84 13.29
CA ASN A 89 -8.02 -11.28 14.51
C ASN A 89 -9.37 -10.56 14.68
N ASP A 90 -9.41 -9.26 14.37
CA ASP A 90 -10.65 -8.48 14.41
C ASP A 90 -11.67 -8.98 13.38
N SER A 91 -11.22 -9.21 12.14
CA SER A 91 -12.05 -9.78 11.07
C SER A 91 -12.63 -11.14 11.47
N THR A 92 -11.82 -12.05 12.02
CA THR A 92 -12.29 -13.39 12.41
C THR A 92 -13.23 -13.36 13.61
N THR A 93 -12.99 -12.46 14.57
CA THR A 93 -13.78 -12.38 15.81
C THR A 93 -15.12 -11.70 15.58
N ARG A 94 -15.16 -10.65 14.75
CA ARG A 94 -16.35 -9.83 14.51
C ARG A 94 -17.08 -10.15 13.21
N GLY A 95 -16.52 -11.01 12.36
CA GLY A 95 -17.05 -11.28 11.03
C GLY A 95 -16.91 -10.11 10.05
N ALA A 96 -15.97 -9.19 10.31
CA ALA A 96 -15.76 -8.02 9.46
C ALA A 96 -15.02 -8.41 8.17
N THR A 97 -15.39 -7.80 7.05
CA THR A 97 -14.76 -8.05 5.75
C THR A 97 -13.67 -7.02 5.48
N ILE A 98 -12.48 -7.47 5.08
CA ILE A 98 -11.38 -6.58 4.71
C ILE A 98 -11.06 -6.78 3.23
N LEU A 99 -11.15 -5.72 2.44
CA LEU A 99 -10.62 -5.66 1.08
C LEU A 99 -9.30 -4.90 1.12
N TYR A 100 -8.21 -5.60 0.79
CA TYR A 100 -6.88 -5.00 0.81
C TYR A 100 -6.26 -4.99 -0.58
N ALA A 101 -5.96 -3.80 -1.09
CA ALA A 101 -5.17 -3.58 -2.30
C ALA A 101 -3.74 -3.18 -1.90
N THR A 102 -2.75 -3.96 -2.35
CA THR A 102 -1.34 -3.61 -2.16
C THR A 102 -0.41 -4.17 -3.24
N HIS A 103 0.71 -3.50 -3.46
CA HIS A 103 1.86 -3.98 -4.23
C HIS A 103 2.98 -4.57 -3.35
N ILE A 104 2.81 -4.58 -2.03
CA ILE A 104 3.78 -5.11 -1.07
C ILE A 104 3.27 -6.47 -0.55
N PHE A 105 3.91 -7.55 -0.98
CA PHE A 105 3.48 -8.93 -0.66
C PHE A 105 4.30 -9.59 0.45
N ASP A 106 5.34 -8.93 0.95
CA ASP A 106 6.23 -9.46 1.98
C ASP A 106 5.48 -9.67 3.31
N GLY A 107 5.49 -10.90 3.82
CA GLY A 107 4.77 -11.26 5.05
C GLY A 107 3.25 -11.39 4.88
N LEU A 108 2.70 -11.13 3.69
CA LEU A 108 1.25 -11.15 3.45
C LEU A 108 0.70 -12.54 3.13
N ASN A 109 1.56 -13.56 2.91
CA ASN A 109 1.15 -14.89 2.44
C ASN A 109 0.06 -15.57 3.27
N SER A 110 0.05 -15.35 4.59
CA SER A 110 -0.94 -15.97 5.46
C SER A 110 -2.20 -15.13 5.60
N PHE A 111 -2.18 -13.83 5.26
CA PHE A 111 -3.21 -12.84 5.59
C PHE A 111 -4.51 -13.00 4.78
N PRO A 112 -4.48 -13.06 3.43
CA PRO A 112 -5.70 -13.10 2.64
C PRO A 112 -6.35 -14.48 2.72
N THR A 113 -7.68 -14.48 2.79
CA THR A 113 -8.49 -15.70 2.60
C THR A 113 -8.77 -15.97 1.13
N HIS A 114 -8.84 -14.91 0.32
CA HIS A 114 -9.07 -14.95 -1.11
C HIS A 114 -8.20 -13.90 -1.81
N VAL A 115 -7.84 -14.18 -3.06
CA VAL A 115 -7.09 -13.27 -3.93
C VAL A 115 -7.87 -13.02 -5.21
N ALA A 116 -7.78 -11.81 -5.76
CA ALA A 116 -8.43 -11.47 -7.02
C ALA A 116 -7.48 -10.65 -7.91
N HIS A 117 -7.52 -10.93 -9.20
CA HIS A 117 -6.72 -10.21 -10.20
C HIS A 117 -7.62 -9.24 -10.97
N ILE A 118 -7.31 -7.95 -10.85
CA ILE A 118 -8.03 -6.86 -11.51
C ILE A 118 -7.11 -6.20 -12.54
N HIS A 119 -7.63 -5.99 -13.76
CA HIS A 119 -6.94 -5.27 -14.84
C HIS A 119 -7.92 -4.34 -15.54
N HIS A 120 -7.54 -3.07 -15.73
CA HIS A 120 -8.38 -2.02 -16.34
C HIS A 120 -9.80 -1.89 -15.75
N GLY A 121 -9.94 -2.10 -14.44
CA GLY A 121 -11.23 -1.99 -13.75
C GLY A 121 -12.14 -3.22 -13.88
N TYR A 122 -11.66 -4.31 -14.50
CA TYR A 122 -12.38 -5.57 -14.63
C TYR A 122 -11.65 -6.70 -13.90
N PHE A 123 -12.40 -7.64 -13.34
CA PHE A 123 -11.85 -8.88 -12.83
C PHE A 123 -11.38 -9.75 -14.00
N VAL A 124 -10.07 -9.97 -14.09
CA VAL A 124 -9.50 -10.98 -15.00
C VAL A 124 -9.81 -12.37 -14.47
N THR A 125 -9.68 -12.53 -13.16
CA THR A 125 -9.98 -13.76 -12.43
C THR A 125 -10.94 -13.43 -11.29
N LYS A 126 -11.98 -14.25 -11.12
CA LYS A 126 -12.89 -14.12 -9.96
C LYS A 126 -12.10 -14.34 -8.66
N PRO A 127 -12.55 -13.75 -7.53
CA PRO A 127 -11.94 -14.02 -6.24
C PRO A 127 -11.82 -15.53 -5.99
N MET A 128 -10.60 -15.99 -5.76
CA MET A 128 -10.27 -17.40 -5.57
C MET A 128 -9.73 -17.64 -4.16
N PRO A 129 -10.03 -18.78 -3.52
CA PRO A 129 -9.49 -19.10 -2.20
C PRO A 129 -7.96 -19.12 -2.18
N TRP A 130 -7.38 -18.69 -1.07
CA TRP A 130 -5.94 -18.67 -0.84
C TRP A 130 -5.59 -19.51 0.41
N PRO A 131 -4.51 -20.33 0.39
CA PRO A 131 -3.59 -20.56 -0.73
C PRO A 131 -4.25 -21.31 -1.88
N CYS A 132 -3.81 -21.00 -3.10
CA CYS A 132 -4.27 -21.73 -4.29
C CYS A 132 -3.81 -23.19 -4.17
N VAL A 133 -4.74 -24.13 -4.04
CA VAL A 133 -4.42 -25.56 -3.92
C VAL A 133 -3.88 -26.05 -5.27
N SER A 134 -2.56 -25.99 -5.48
CA SER A 134 -1.90 -26.81 -6.50
C SER A 134 -1.16 -27.95 -5.79
N SER A 135 -1.24 -29.13 -6.39
CA SER A 135 -0.71 -30.40 -5.90
C SER A 135 0.67 -30.28 -5.22
N ALA A 136 0.75 -30.89 -4.03
CA ALA A 136 1.83 -31.14 -3.05
C ALA A 136 3.34 -30.96 -3.38
N ASP A 137 3.76 -30.71 -4.62
CA ASP A 137 5.17 -30.75 -5.04
C ASP A 137 5.71 -29.43 -5.63
N SER A 138 4.96 -28.32 -5.55
CA SER A 138 5.48 -27.02 -6.02
C SER A 138 6.20 -26.23 -4.93
N PRO A 139 7.35 -25.59 -5.25
CA PRO A 139 8.06 -24.72 -4.31
C PRO A 139 7.10 -23.65 -3.79
N SER A 140 7.08 -23.48 -2.47
CA SER A 140 6.20 -22.60 -1.68
C SER A 140 5.42 -21.58 -2.52
N ILE A 141 4.12 -21.85 -2.72
CA ILE A 141 3.21 -20.91 -3.39
C ILE A 141 3.28 -19.59 -2.62
N ASN A 142 3.88 -18.58 -3.25
CA ASN A 142 4.09 -17.27 -2.67
C ASN A 142 3.24 -16.26 -3.44
N LEU A 143 2.46 -15.48 -2.70
CA LEU A 143 1.62 -14.41 -3.21
C LEU A 143 2.43 -13.44 -4.09
N TYR A 144 3.68 -13.17 -3.72
CA TYR A 144 4.61 -12.39 -4.51
C TYR A 144 4.81 -12.98 -5.92
N HIS A 145 5.06 -14.28 -6.03
CA HIS A 145 5.30 -14.93 -7.32
C HIS A 145 4.03 -14.99 -8.17
N THR A 146 2.88 -15.26 -7.55
CA THR A 146 1.57 -15.21 -8.22
C THR A 146 1.26 -13.81 -8.76
N ALA A 147 1.38 -12.79 -7.92
CA ALA A 147 1.17 -11.40 -8.31
C ALA A 147 2.15 -10.96 -9.41
N LEU A 148 3.43 -11.35 -9.31
CA LEU A 148 4.43 -11.07 -10.33
C LEU A 148 4.08 -11.71 -11.69
N SER A 149 3.51 -12.93 -11.71
CA SER A 149 3.02 -13.56 -12.94
C SER A 149 1.91 -12.72 -13.58
N TRP A 150 0.91 -12.35 -12.78
CA TRP A 150 -0.20 -11.52 -13.25
C TRP A 150 0.25 -10.16 -13.79
N LEU A 151 1.15 -9.47 -13.09
CA LEU A 151 1.69 -8.19 -13.53
C LEU A 151 2.51 -8.30 -14.83
N LYS A 152 3.19 -9.43 -15.05
CA LYS A 152 3.89 -9.69 -16.33
C LYS A 152 2.88 -9.88 -17.47
N GLU A 153 1.82 -10.65 -17.24
CA GLU A 153 0.75 -10.85 -18.23
C GLU A 153 0.05 -9.52 -18.57
N ASP A 154 -0.30 -8.72 -17.57
CA ASP A 154 -0.91 -7.40 -17.75
C ASP A 154 -0.01 -6.46 -18.56
N ARG A 155 1.30 -6.49 -18.30
CA ARG A 155 2.27 -5.71 -19.06
C ARG A 155 2.28 -6.10 -20.54
N GLU A 156 2.20 -7.38 -20.88
CA GLU A 156 2.15 -7.84 -22.27
C GLU A 156 0.83 -7.47 -22.94
N ARG A 157 -0.33 -7.68 -22.27
CA ARG A 157 -1.65 -7.26 -22.78
C ARG A 157 -1.70 -5.75 -23.07
N ARG A 158 -1.11 -4.94 -22.19
CA ARG A 158 -1.00 -3.49 -22.39
C ARG A 158 -0.11 -3.16 -23.58
N ARG A 159 1.04 -3.83 -23.74
CA ARG A 159 1.94 -3.64 -24.89
C ARG A 159 1.27 -3.97 -26.21
N GLU A 160 0.53 -5.07 -26.27
CA GLU A 160 -0.24 -5.47 -27.45
C GLU A 160 -1.30 -4.42 -27.80
N SER A 161 -2.03 -3.94 -26.79
CA SER A 161 -3.05 -2.89 -26.96
C SER A 161 -2.44 -1.56 -27.44
N GLU A 162 -1.31 -1.14 -26.86
CA GLU A 162 -0.59 0.09 -27.25
C GLU A 162 -0.05 0.00 -28.70
N ARG A 163 0.43 -1.18 -29.12
CA ARG A 163 0.87 -1.43 -30.50
C ARG A 163 -0.28 -1.39 -31.51
N MET A 164 -1.44 -1.91 -31.15
CA MET A 164 -2.59 -2.03 -32.05
C MET A 164 -3.39 -0.72 -32.18
N PHE A 165 -3.56 0.03 -31.09
CA PHE A 165 -4.52 1.14 -31.05
C PHE A 165 -3.91 2.53 -30.88
N ASP A 166 -2.78 2.67 -30.17
CA ASP A 166 -2.34 3.99 -29.67
C ASP A 166 -1.00 4.46 -30.29
N ASN A 167 -0.35 3.63 -31.10
CA ASN A 167 0.97 3.87 -31.72
C ASN A 167 2.05 4.37 -30.72
N LYS A 168 1.84 4.10 -29.42
CA LYS A 168 2.71 4.51 -28.32
C LYS A 168 3.63 3.36 -27.96
N THR A 169 4.92 3.60 -27.96
CA THR A 169 5.93 2.65 -27.50
C THR A 169 6.57 3.17 -26.22
N ARG A 170 6.29 2.52 -25.07
CA ARG A 170 6.99 2.81 -23.81
C ARG A 170 8.30 2.03 -23.71
N GLY A 171 9.37 2.72 -23.32
CA GLY A 171 10.70 2.15 -23.15
C GLY A 171 11.74 2.86 -23.99
N ALA A 172 12.98 2.36 -23.95
CA ALA A 172 14.08 2.94 -24.72
C ALA A 172 13.75 2.95 -26.22
N ARG A 173 13.89 4.12 -26.85
CA ARG A 173 13.76 4.28 -28.30
C ARG A 173 15.06 3.85 -28.97
N ARG A 174 15.26 2.53 -29.07
CA ARG A 174 16.53 1.93 -29.55
C ARG A 174 16.88 2.27 -31.01
N ASN A 175 15.91 2.74 -31.78
CA ASN A 175 16.06 3.06 -33.21
C ASN A 175 16.04 4.57 -33.49
N GLU A 176 15.87 5.43 -32.48
CA GLU A 176 16.09 6.87 -32.67
C GLU A 176 17.57 7.16 -32.45
N THR A 177 18.24 7.68 -33.47
CA THR A 177 19.56 8.32 -33.29
C THR A 177 19.38 9.47 -32.31
N VAL A 178 20.19 9.48 -31.25
CA VAL A 178 20.28 10.61 -30.32
C VAL A 178 20.45 11.88 -31.16
N PRO A 179 19.68 12.96 -30.92
CA PRO A 179 19.87 14.20 -31.66
C PRO A 179 21.33 14.61 -31.55
N THR A 180 21.99 14.88 -32.68
CA THR A 180 23.42 15.17 -32.77
C THR A 180 23.83 16.27 -31.78
N ASP A 181 22.93 17.23 -31.50
CA ASP A 181 23.09 18.31 -30.51
C ASP A 181 23.36 17.85 -29.09
N SER A 182 22.78 16.73 -28.66
CA SER A 182 23.00 16.16 -27.33
C SER A 182 24.42 15.60 -27.21
N GLU A 183 24.89 14.92 -28.26
CA GLU A 183 26.24 14.36 -28.31
C GLU A 183 27.30 15.46 -28.43
N THR A 184 27.10 16.50 -29.24
CA THR A 184 28.00 17.65 -29.32
C THR A 184 28.04 18.46 -28.03
N PHE A 185 26.91 18.58 -27.33
CA PHE A 185 26.87 19.25 -26.03
C PHE A 185 27.72 18.50 -24.99
N TYR A 186 27.59 17.17 -24.89
CA TYR A 186 28.37 16.39 -23.93
C TYR A 186 29.85 16.26 -24.29
N ARG A 187 30.19 16.17 -25.60
CA ARG A 187 31.60 16.16 -26.06
C ARG A 187 32.39 17.40 -25.61
N LYS A 188 31.72 18.53 -25.40
CA LYS A 188 32.35 19.79 -24.97
C LYS A 188 32.71 19.82 -23.48
N TYR A 189 32.11 18.94 -22.67
CA TYR A 189 32.31 18.83 -21.22
C TYR A 189 32.93 17.50 -20.81
N ASP A 190 33.35 16.68 -21.78
CA ASP A 190 34.06 15.45 -21.51
C ASP A 190 35.53 15.77 -21.22
N TYR A 191 35.88 15.76 -19.93
CA TYR A 191 37.24 16.02 -19.45
C TYR A 191 38.11 14.75 -19.41
N SER A 192 37.68 13.65 -20.02
CA SER A 192 38.51 12.45 -20.20
C SER A 192 39.52 12.66 -21.33
N HIS A 193 40.56 13.45 -21.06
CA HIS A 193 41.82 13.46 -21.78
C HIS A 193 42.96 13.12 -20.83
#